data_AF-A0A0V8GHI8-F1
#
_entry.id   AF-A0A0V8GHI8-F1
#
_cell.length_a   1.000
_cell.length_b   1.000
_cell.length_c   1.000
_cell.angle_alpha   90.00
_cell.angle_beta   90.00
_cell.angle_gamma   90.00
#
_symmetry.space_group_name_H-M   'P 1'
#
loop_
_entity.id
_entity.type
_entity.pdbx_description
1 polymer ?
#
loop_
_entity_poly.entity_id
_entity_poly.type
_entity_poly.pdbx_seq_one_letter_code
_entity_poly.pdbx_strand_id
1 'polypeptide(L)'
;MSLLDKLLQEPAVSEVPRLHSALLAKERGLRKAWLLHMEGFIEEADTWYFERQRTFVSGSLTTCEGETDASVLLIHPLKERFLKPILNQWMKELPDDVRADCWYGLFFNEDDRFIYLQEAIIGGGRREKLAIETMIDHHLYGLWYSFHHLDEDLYLGEIEEDAATLTEAWLLI
;
A
#
# COMPACT_ATOMS: atom_id res chain seq x y z
N MET A 1 15.76 6.70 10.54
CA MET A 1 15.99 5.25 10.41
C MET A 1 15.34 4.82 9.12
N SER A 2 16.05 4.14 8.22
CA SER A 2 15.45 3.73 6.94
C SER A 2 14.41 2.62 7.17
N LEU A 3 13.48 2.43 6.24
CA LEU A 3 12.55 1.28 6.31
C LEU A 3 13.31 -0.05 6.35
N LEU A 4 14.43 -0.14 5.62
CA LEU A 4 15.28 -1.32 5.65
C LEU A 4 15.81 -1.63 7.05
N ASP A 5 16.26 -0.61 7.79
CA ASP A 5 16.71 -0.77 9.18
C ASP A 5 15.56 -1.21 10.10
N LYS A 6 14.36 -0.63 9.91
CA LYS A 6 13.16 -1.03 10.67
C LYS A 6 12.84 -2.50 10.43
N LEU A 7 12.78 -2.92 9.16
CA LEU A 7 12.48 -4.31 8.79
C LEU A 7 13.54 -5.29 9.30
N LEU A 8 14.82 -4.93 9.30
CA LEU A 8 15.88 -5.78 9.85
C LEU A 8 15.80 -5.92 11.38
N GLN A 9 15.19 -4.96 12.08
CA GLN A 9 14.98 -5.01 13.54
C GLN A 9 13.67 -5.69 13.93
N GLU A 10 12.77 -5.95 12.99
CA GLU A 10 11.49 -6.60 13.26
C GLU A 10 11.68 -8.08 13.65
N PRO A 11 11.20 -8.51 14.83
CA PRO A 11 11.31 -9.91 15.24
C PRO A 11 10.67 -10.88 14.25
N ALA A 12 9.53 -10.49 13.67
CA ALA A 12 8.81 -11.28 12.68
C ALA A 12 9.64 -11.55 11.40
N VAL A 13 10.52 -10.60 11.03
CA VAL A 13 11.43 -10.76 9.89
C VAL A 13 12.58 -11.71 10.25
N SER A 14 13.08 -11.64 11.48
CA SER A 14 14.12 -12.54 11.97
C SER A 14 13.67 -14.01 12.02
N GLU A 15 12.38 -14.24 12.24
CA GLU A 15 11.75 -15.58 12.20
C GLU A 15 11.55 -16.12 10.77
N VAL A 16 11.84 -15.33 9.74
CA VAL A 16 11.73 -15.70 8.32
C VAL A 16 13.11 -15.60 7.66
N PRO A 17 13.95 -16.67 7.74
CA PRO A 17 15.36 -16.61 7.37
C PRO A 17 15.61 -16.15 5.93
N ARG A 18 14.72 -16.52 4.99
CA ARG A 18 14.85 -16.13 3.58
C ARG A 18 14.60 -14.64 3.38
N LEU A 19 13.61 -14.07 4.06
CA LEU A 19 13.34 -12.64 4.02
C LEU A 19 14.46 -11.85 4.68
N HIS A 20 14.92 -12.26 5.86
CA HIS A 20 16.05 -11.64 6.54
C HIS A 20 17.31 -11.64 5.64
N SER A 21 17.61 -12.77 4.99
CA SER A 21 18.73 -12.86 4.03
C SER A 21 18.53 -11.95 2.81
N ALA A 22 17.30 -11.81 2.32
CA ALA A 22 16.98 -10.90 1.23
C ALA A 22 17.25 -9.44 1.62
N LEU A 23 16.82 -9.02 2.81
CA LEU A 23 17.01 -7.65 3.31
C LEU A 23 18.48 -7.33 3.55
N LEU A 24 19.27 -8.26 4.11
CA LEU A 24 20.73 -8.08 4.22
C LEU A 24 21.42 -7.99 2.85
N ALA A 25 20.97 -8.76 1.86
CA ALA A 25 21.49 -8.64 0.50
C ALA A 25 21.14 -7.28 -0.12
N LYS A 26 19.94 -6.74 0.16
CA LYS A 26 19.51 -5.41 -0.28
C LYS A 26 20.35 -4.31 0.35
N GLU A 27 20.60 -4.39 1.67
CA GLU A 27 21.46 -3.47 2.42
C GLU A 27 22.87 -3.37 1.80
N ARG A 28 23.42 -4.50 1.38
CA ARG A 28 24.74 -4.61 0.73
C ARG A 28 24.74 -4.24 -0.77
N GLY A 29 23.59 -3.85 -1.33
CA GLY A 29 23.45 -3.55 -2.76
C GLY A 29 23.52 -4.77 -3.69
N LEU A 30 23.39 -5.99 -3.18
CA LEU A 30 23.52 -7.25 -3.93
C LEU A 30 22.20 -7.62 -4.64
N ARG A 31 21.84 -6.89 -5.70
CA ARG A 31 20.55 -7.03 -6.40
C ARG A 31 20.19 -8.47 -6.82
N LYS A 32 21.14 -9.23 -7.37
CA LYS A 32 20.88 -10.62 -7.82
C LYS A 32 20.58 -11.56 -6.64
N ALA A 33 21.35 -11.45 -5.56
CA ALA A 33 21.13 -12.25 -4.36
C ALA A 33 19.82 -11.86 -3.66
N TRP A 34 19.53 -10.56 -3.59
CA TRP A 34 18.25 -10.06 -3.06
C TRP A 34 17.05 -10.68 -3.78
N LEU A 35 17.01 -10.61 -5.12
CA LEU A 35 15.91 -11.19 -5.89
C LEU A 35 15.78 -12.71 -5.72
N LEU A 36 16.90 -13.43 -5.65
CA LEU A 36 16.91 -14.88 -5.42
C LEU A 36 16.34 -15.25 -4.04
N HIS A 37 16.72 -14.50 -3.00
CA HIS A 37 16.20 -14.73 -1.65
C HIS A 37 14.73 -14.33 -1.53
N MET A 38 14.30 -13.25 -2.20
CA MET A 38 12.89 -12.84 -2.26
C MET A 38 12.03 -13.90 -2.95
N GLU A 39 12.49 -14.46 -4.06
CA GLU A 39 11.78 -15.52 -4.78
C GLU A 39 11.57 -16.75 -3.88
N GLY A 40 12.65 -17.24 -3.27
CA GLY A 40 12.55 -18.38 -2.36
C GLY A 40 11.73 -18.08 -1.09
N PHE A 41 11.69 -16.83 -0.64
CA PHE A 41 10.81 -16.41 0.44
C PHE A 41 9.34 -16.49 0.03
N ILE A 42 8.97 -15.99 -1.16
CA ILE A 42 7.60 -16.05 -1.66
C ILE A 42 7.14 -17.51 -1.79
N GLU A 43 7.98 -18.38 -2.38
CA GLU A 43 7.68 -19.82 -2.48
C GLU A 43 7.46 -20.48 -1.12
N GLU A 44 8.27 -20.11 -0.10
CA GLU A 44 8.10 -20.62 1.25
C GLU A 44 6.80 -20.09 1.90
N ALA A 45 6.54 -18.79 1.75
CA ALA A 45 5.40 -18.12 2.36
C ALA A 45 4.06 -18.57 1.79
N ASP A 46 4.02 -18.95 0.50
CA ASP A 46 2.85 -19.55 -0.15
C ASP A 46 2.42 -20.87 0.49
N THR A 47 3.33 -21.58 1.18
CA THR A 47 3.01 -22.85 1.87
C THR A 47 2.46 -22.67 3.28
N TRP A 48 2.45 -21.43 3.80
CA TRP A 48 1.96 -21.16 5.14
C TRP A 48 0.44 -21.25 5.20
N TYR A 49 -0.10 -21.61 6.37
CA TYR A 49 -1.53 -21.50 6.60
C TYR A 49 -1.94 -20.02 6.65
N PHE A 50 -3.19 -19.74 6.25
CA PHE A 50 -3.69 -18.38 6.04
C PHE A 50 -3.46 -17.44 7.23
N GLU A 51 -3.73 -17.87 8.46
CA GLU A 51 -3.53 -17.03 9.65
C GLU A 51 -2.07 -16.59 9.85
N ARG A 52 -1.09 -17.42 9.48
CA ARG A 52 0.32 -17.04 9.52
C ARG A 52 0.65 -16.03 8.41
N GLN A 53 0.12 -16.25 7.20
CA GLN A 53 0.28 -15.31 6.09
C GLN A 53 -0.31 -13.95 6.45
N ARG A 54 -1.54 -13.93 6.97
CA ARG A 54 -2.25 -12.74 7.41
C ARG A 54 -1.48 -11.96 8.48
N THR A 55 -0.97 -12.66 9.49
CA THR A 55 -0.15 -12.05 10.56
C THR A 55 1.11 -11.39 9.99
N PHE A 56 1.80 -12.09 9.07
CA PHE A 56 2.98 -11.56 8.41
C PHE A 56 2.67 -10.35 7.52
N VAL A 57 1.60 -10.42 6.72
CA VAL A 57 1.13 -9.33 5.85
C VAL A 57 0.77 -8.12 6.70
N SER A 58 0.04 -8.32 7.79
CA SER A 58 -0.33 -7.25 8.72
C SER A 58 0.90 -6.54 9.28
N GLY A 59 1.88 -7.29 9.80
CA GLY A 59 3.11 -6.70 10.31
C GLY A 59 3.87 -5.93 9.23
N SER A 60 4.06 -6.55 8.07
CA SER A 60 4.81 -5.97 6.95
C SER A 60 4.20 -4.67 6.43
N LEU A 61 2.88 -4.65 6.22
CA LEU A 61 2.19 -3.48 5.65
C LEU A 61 2.08 -2.36 6.68
N THR A 62 1.82 -2.66 7.96
CA THR A 62 1.92 -1.67 9.02
C THR A 62 3.31 -1.03 9.10
N THR A 63 4.40 -1.80 8.94
CA THR A 63 5.75 -1.23 8.90
C THR A 63 5.98 -0.35 7.66
N CYS A 64 5.28 -0.61 6.56
CA CYS A 64 5.36 0.21 5.33
C CYS A 64 4.47 1.45 5.34
N GLU A 65 3.46 1.53 6.19
CA GLU A 65 2.57 2.69 6.28
C GLU A 65 3.34 3.97 6.62
N GLY A 66 3.13 5.02 5.82
CA GLY A 66 3.80 6.32 6.02
C GLY A 66 5.28 6.35 5.59
N GLU A 67 5.82 5.26 5.06
CA GLU A 67 7.22 5.20 4.61
C GLU A 67 7.33 5.52 3.12
N THR A 68 8.24 6.43 2.78
CA THR A 68 8.46 6.88 1.40
C THR A 68 9.20 5.86 0.52
N ASP A 69 9.85 4.86 1.12
CA ASP A 69 10.69 3.87 0.45
C ASP A 69 10.13 2.42 0.53
N ALA A 70 8.81 2.27 0.69
CA ALA A 70 8.13 0.96 0.75
C ALA A 70 8.49 -0.01 -0.40
N SER A 71 8.95 0.51 -1.54
CA SER A 71 9.50 -0.28 -2.66
C SER A 71 10.69 -1.18 -2.31
N VAL A 72 11.35 -0.96 -1.17
CA VAL A 72 12.38 -1.87 -0.62
C VAL A 72 11.81 -3.27 -0.40
N LEU A 73 10.58 -3.37 0.10
CA LEU A 73 9.89 -4.63 0.38
C LEU A 73 8.84 -4.95 -0.68
N LEU A 74 8.02 -3.96 -1.07
CA LEU A 74 6.84 -4.11 -1.93
C LEU A 74 7.20 -4.22 -3.42
N ILE A 75 8.07 -5.16 -3.76
CA ILE A 75 8.43 -5.49 -5.14
C ILE A 75 7.27 -6.21 -5.85
N HIS A 76 7.20 -6.04 -7.17
CA HIS A 76 6.14 -6.62 -7.99
C HIS A 76 5.88 -8.13 -7.73
N PRO A 77 6.89 -9.02 -7.65
CA PRO A 77 6.62 -10.43 -7.35
C PRO A 77 5.94 -10.66 -5.99
N LEU A 78 6.36 -9.93 -4.96
CA LEU A 78 5.77 -10.05 -3.62
C LEU A 78 4.32 -9.54 -3.61
N LYS A 79 4.08 -8.41 -4.30
CA LYS A 79 2.74 -7.82 -4.44
C LYS A 79 1.78 -8.79 -5.11
N GLU A 80 2.12 -9.28 -6.30
CA GLU A 80 1.19 -10.06 -7.12
C GLU A 80 0.99 -11.49 -6.63
N ARG A 81 2.04 -12.15 -6.13
CA ARG A 81 1.98 -13.59 -5.82
C ARG A 81 1.65 -13.89 -4.38
N PHE A 82 1.91 -12.94 -3.48
CA PHE A 82 1.73 -13.18 -2.04
C PHE A 82 0.77 -12.15 -1.42
N LEU A 83 1.08 -10.86 -1.46
CA LEU A 83 0.27 -9.85 -0.74
C LEU A 83 -1.16 -9.77 -1.28
N LYS A 84 -1.33 -9.63 -2.59
CA LYS A 84 -2.63 -9.46 -3.24
C LYS A 84 -3.57 -10.66 -3.03
N PRO A 85 -3.14 -11.93 -3.23
CA PRO A 85 -3.97 -13.09 -2.90
C PRO A 85 -4.42 -13.11 -1.44
N ILE A 86 -3.54 -12.78 -0.50
CA ILE A 86 -3.84 -12.81 0.93
C ILE A 86 -4.82 -11.70 1.31
N LEU A 87 -4.65 -10.47 0.81
CA LEU A 87 -5.61 -9.39 1.02
C LEU A 87 -6.98 -9.74 0.42
N ASN A 88 -7.01 -10.31 -0.79
CA ASN A 88 -8.26 -10.74 -1.44
C ASN A 88 -8.97 -11.86 -0.67
N GLN A 89 -8.24 -12.78 -0.06
CA GLN A 89 -8.82 -13.80 0.82
C GLN A 89 -9.29 -13.18 2.13
N TRP A 90 -8.52 -12.24 2.71
CA TRP A 90 -8.85 -11.54 3.95
C TRP A 90 -10.18 -10.78 3.82
N MET A 91 -10.35 -9.98 2.77
CA MET A 91 -11.60 -9.25 2.52
C MET A 91 -12.84 -10.18 2.46
N LYS A 92 -12.67 -11.43 2.01
CA LYS A 92 -13.76 -12.42 1.94
C LYS A 92 -14.03 -13.10 3.27
N GLU A 93 -12.99 -13.46 4.01
CA GLU A 93 -13.13 -14.23 5.26
C GLU A 93 -13.47 -13.34 6.46
N LEU A 94 -13.01 -12.08 6.45
CA LEU A 94 -13.16 -11.13 7.55
C LEU A 94 -13.61 -9.75 6.99
N PRO A 95 -14.84 -9.64 6.47
CA PRO A 95 -15.32 -8.41 5.82
C PRO A 95 -15.45 -7.22 6.79
N ASP A 96 -15.52 -7.47 8.10
CA ASP A 96 -15.54 -6.41 9.12
C ASP A 96 -14.14 -5.81 9.39
N ASP A 97 -13.08 -6.43 8.87
CA ASP A 97 -11.69 -5.99 9.06
C ASP A 97 -11.20 -5.17 7.86
N VAL A 98 -11.50 -3.87 7.92
CA VAL A 98 -11.26 -2.88 6.85
C VAL A 98 -9.79 -2.65 6.49
N ARG A 99 -8.84 -3.22 7.25
CA ARG A 99 -7.41 -3.07 6.97
C ARG A 99 -7.02 -3.65 5.63
N ALA A 100 -7.69 -4.73 5.21
CA ALA A 100 -7.39 -5.37 3.93
C ALA A 100 -7.73 -4.44 2.76
N ASP A 101 -8.92 -3.82 2.76
CA ASP A 101 -9.33 -2.80 1.79
C ASP A 101 -8.39 -1.59 1.82
N CYS A 102 -8.09 -1.09 3.03
CA CYS A 102 -7.21 0.06 3.23
C CYS A 102 -5.83 -0.18 2.59
N TRP A 103 -5.18 -1.30 2.93
CA TRP A 103 -3.88 -1.65 2.38
C TRP A 103 -3.90 -1.96 0.89
N TYR A 104 -4.97 -2.55 0.38
CA TYR A 104 -5.13 -2.74 -1.05
C TYR A 104 -5.11 -1.38 -1.77
N GLY A 105 -5.95 -0.45 -1.31
CA GLY A 105 -6.04 0.89 -1.89
C GLY A 105 -4.77 1.74 -1.73
N LEU A 106 -4.01 1.55 -0.65
CA LEU A 106 -2.77 2.30 -0.38
C LEU A 106 -1.58 1.78 -1.20
N PHE A 107 -1.39 0.46 -1.25
CA PHE A 107 -0.15 -0.13 -1.75
C PHE A 107 -0.24 -0.68 -3.18
N PHE A 108 -1.44 -0.83 -3.75
CA PHE A 108 -1.64 -1.35 -5.10
C PHE A 108 -2.13 -0.21 -6.00
N ASN A 109 -1.37 0.08 -7.06
CA ASN A 109 -1.67 1.16 -7.98
C ASN A 109 -2.49 0.61 -9.16
N GLU A 110 -3.72 0.22 -8.85
CA GLU A 110 -4.70 -0.33 -9.78
C GLU A 110 -5.87 0.64 -9.92
N ASP A 111 -6.61 0.55 -11.03
CA ASP A 111 -7.70 1.49 -11.34
C ASP A 111 -8.79 1.48 -10.26
N ASP A 112 -8.97 0.36 -9.57
CA ASP A 112 -9.96 0.16 -8.51
C ASP A 112 -9.45 0.54 -7.11
N ARG A 113 -8.21 1.03 -6.96
CA ARG A 113 -7.62 1.33 -5.65
C ARG A 113 -8.47 2.27 -4.79
N PHE A 114 -9.13 3.25 -5.41
CA PHE A 114 -9.96 4.23 -4.71
C PHE A 114 -11.29 3.64 -4.23
N ILE A 115 -11.78 2.57 -4.87
CA ILE A 115 -12.94 1.81 -4.40
C ILE A 115 -12.61 1.18 -3.06
N TYR A 116 -11.45 0.52 -2.93
CA TYR A 116 -11.04 -0.08 -1.65
C TYR A 116 -10.75 0.97 -0.57
N LEU A 117 -10.15 2.11 -0.92
CA LEU A 117 -9.99 3.21 0.06
C LEU A 117 -11.35 3.71 0.56
N GLN A 118 -12.34 3.83 -0.35
CA GLN A 118 -13.69 4.24 0.02
C GLN A 118 -14.37 3.21 0.93
N GLU A 119 -14.31 1.91 0.62
CA GLU A 119 -14.84 0.84 1.48
C GLU A 119 -14.17 0.84 2.86
N ALA A 120 -12.85 1.03 2.91
CA ALA A 120 -12.12 1.15 4.16
C ALA A 120 -12.62 2.33 5.02
N ILE A 121 -12.84 3.49 4.41
CA ILE A 121 -13.36 4.68 5.10
C ILE A 121 -14.81 4.49 5.54
N ILE A 122 -15.66 3.83 4.74
CA ILE A 122 -17.04 3.54 5.11
C ILE A 122 -17.08 2.63 6.36
N GLY A 123 -16.26 1.59 6.40
CA GLY A 123 -16.25 0.65 7.52
C GLY A 123 -15.46 1.12 8.74
N GLY A 124 -14.32 1.77 8.55
CA GLY A 124 -13.40 2.21 9.61
C GLY A 124 -13.63 3.65 10.08
N GLY A 125 -14.32 4.46 9.28
CA GLY A 125 -14.61 5.87 9.55
C GLY A 125 -13.33 6.69 9.71
N ARG A 126 -13.38 7.68 10.62
CA ARG A 126 -12.28 8.63 10.89
C ARG A 126 -10.99 8.01 11.44
N ARG A 127 -10.95 6.69 11.68
CA ARG A 127 -9.74 5.99 12.09
C ARG A 127 -8.80 5.74 10.92
N GLU A 128 -9.33 5.64 9.70
CA GLU A 128 -8.58 5.37 8.47
C GLU A 128 -7.91 6.63 7.92
N LYS A 129 -7.10 7.30 8.74
CA LYS A 129 -6.51 8.60 8.41
C LYS A 129 -5.68 8.58 7.13
N LEU A 130 -4.85 7.55 6.95
CA LEU A 130 -3.98 7.47 5.77
C LEU A 130 -4.79 7.24 4.48
N ALA A 131 -5.89 6.48 4.55
CA ALA A 131 -6.81 6.32 3.42
C ALA A 131 -7.51 7.65 3.09
N ILE A 132 -8.00 8.36 4.11
CA ILE A 132 -8.62 9.68 3.97
C ILE A 132 -7.64 10.67 3.33
N GLU A 133 -6.42 10.78 3.86
CA GLU A 133 -5.37 11.65 3.32
C GLU A 133 -5.05 11.30 1.87
N THR A 134 -4.92 10.00 1.55
CA THR A 134 -4.65 9.55 0.18
C THR A 134 -5.78 9.89 -0.79
N MET A 135 -7.05 9.78 -0.37
CA MET A 135 -8.18 10.19 -1.19
C MET A 135 -8.25 11.70 -1.37
N ILE A 136 -8.00 12.49 -0.32
CA ILE A 136 -7.93 13.95 -0.42
C ILE A 136 -6.82 14.35 -1.39
N ASP A 137 -5.61 13.79 -1.25
CA ASP A 137 -4.49 14.06 -2.15
C ASP A 137 -4.81 13.71 -3.60
N HIS A 138 -5.55 12.63 -3.84
CA HIS A 138 -6.01 12.28 -5.19
C HIS A 138 -6.94 13.33 -5.80
N HIS A 139 -7.96 13.76 -5.05
CA HIS A 139 -8.88 14.82 -5.49
C HIS A 139 -8.14 16.14 -5.73
N LEU A 140 -7.23 16.53 -4.82
CA LEU A 140 -6.42 17.75 -4.96
C LEU A 140 -5.46 17.67 -6.15
N TYR A 141 -4.90 16.48 -6.44
CA TYR A 141 -4.05 16.28 -7.61
C TYR A 141 -4.85 16.47 -8.92
N GLY A 142 -6.09 15.97 -8.97
CA GLY A 142 -7.00 16.22 -10.08
C GLY A 142 -7.21 17.72 -10.34
N LEU A 143 -7.49 18.48 -9.28
CA LEU A 143 -7.63 19.94 -9.37
C LEU A 143 -6.34 20.61 -9.83
N TRP A 144 -5.20 20.26 -9.24
CA TRP A 144 -3.90 20.80 -9.64
C TRP A 144 -3.58 20.54 -11.12
N TYR A 145 -4.05 19.41 -11.67
CA TYR A 145 -3.97 19.12 -13.09
C TYR A 145 -4.91 20.02 -13.92
N SER A 146 -6.12 20.34 -13.44
CA SER A 146 -7.00 21.33 -14.07
C SER A 146 -6.38 22.74 -14.15
N PHE A 147 -5.45 23.04 -13.23
CA PHE A 147 -4.63 24.27 -13.23
C PHE A 147 -3.29 24.12 -14.00
N HIS A 148 -2.97 22.97 -14.59
CA HIS A 148 -1.69 22.78 -15.27
C HIS A 148 -1.56 23.64 -16.52
N HIS A 149 -0.50 24.46 -16.53
CA HIS A 149 -0.23 25.54 -17.48
C HIS A 149 0.05 25.02 -18.90
N LEU A 150 -1.01 24.85 -19.71
CA LEU A 150 -0.87 25.02 -21.16
C LEU A 150 -0.96 26.51 -21.55
N ASP A 151 -1.65 27.32 -20.73
CA ASP A 151 -1.70 28.78 -20.82
C ASP A 151 -1.82 29.33 -19.38
N GLU A 152 -0.87 30.17 -18.94
CA GLU A 152 -0.83 30.70 -17.56
C GLU A 152 -2.00 31.64 -17.24
N ASP A 153 -2.67 32.14 -18.27
CA ASP A 153 -3.77 33.10 -18.15
C ASP A 153 -5.17 32.44 -18.20
N LEU A 154 -5.25 31.13 -18.40
CA LEU A 154 -6.51 30.40 -18.57
C LEU A 154 -6.62 29.20 -17.64
N TYR A 155 -7.75 29.12 -16.95
CA TYR A 155 -8.19 27.89 -16.28
C TYR A 155 -8.75 26.92 -17.33
N LEU A 156 -8.27 25.67 -17.31
CA LEU A 156 -8.53 24.67 -18.36
C LEU A 156 -9.50 23.57 -17.94
N GLY A 157 -9.88 23.52 -16.66
CA GLY A 157 -10.88 22.58 -16.15
C GLY A 157 -12.31 23.04 -16.39
N GLU A 158 -13.26 22.18 -16.04
CA GLU A 158 -14.68 22.50 -15.96
C GLU A 158 -15.01 22.88 -14.51
N ILE A 159 -15.48 24.11 -14.29
CA ILE A 159 -15.67 24.68 -12.95
C ILE A 159 -16.59 23.80 -12.10
N GLU A 160 -17.66 23.28 -12.71
CA GLU A 160 -18.64 22.43 -12.04
C GLU A 160 -18.05 21.08 -11.61
N GLU A 161 -17.17 20.49 -12.42
CA GLU A 161 -16.50 19.20 -12.12
C GLU A 161 -15.47 19.36 -11.00
N ASP A 162 -14.68 20.43 -11.06
CA ASP A 162 -13.69 20.73 -10.01
C ASP A 162 -14.37 21.12 -8.68
N ALA A 163 -15.50 21.86 -8.72
CA ALA A 163 -16.28 22.17 -7.53
C ALA A 163 -16.92 20.91 -6.91
N ALA A 164 -17.37 19.96 -7.74
CA ALA A 164 -17.85 18.66 -7.27
C ALA A 164 -16.72 17.86 -6.60
N THR A 165 -15.53 17.82 -7.21
CA THR A 165 -14.33 17.17 -6.67
C THR A 165 -13.93 17.74 -5.31
N LEU A 166 -13.98 19.08 -5.14
CA LEU A 166 -13.75 19.74 -3.85
C LEU A 166 -14.80 19.34 -2.79
N THR A 167 -16.05 19.17 -3.21
CA THR A 167 -17.13 18.74 -2.32
C THR A 167 -16.89 17.29 -1.86
N GLU A 168 -16.46 16.40 -2.76
CA GLU A 168 -16.09 15.02 -2.42
C GLU A 168 -14.96 14.98 -1.40
N ALA A 169 -13.88 15.76 -1.61
CA ALA A 169 -12.78 15.87 -0.67
C ALA A 169 -13.22 16.42 0.70
N TRP A 170 -14.11 17.42 0.72
CA TRP A 170 -14.65 17.99 1.95
C TRP A 170 -15.46 16.99 2.77
N LEU A 171 -16.23 16.10 2.11
CA LEU A 171 -17.05 15.09 2.78
C LEU A 171 -16.23 14.01 3.51
N LEU A 172 -14.92 13.92 3.25
CA LEU A 172 -14.00 13.00 3.93
C LEU A 172 -13.53 13.51 5.30
N ILE A 173 -13.77 14.78 5.65
CA ILE A 173 -13.31 15.45 6.89
C ILE A 173 -14.42 15.44 7.97
#